data_AF-A0A820E792-F1
#
_entry.id   AF-A0A820E792-F1
#
_cell.length_a   1.000
_cell.length_b   1.000
_cell.length_c   1.000
_cell.angle_alpha   90.00
_cell.angle_beta   90.00
_cell.angle_gamma   90.00
#
_symmetry.space_group_name_H-M   'P 1'
#
loop_
_entity.id
_entity.type
_entity.pdbx_description
1 polymer ?
#
loop_
_entity_poly.entity_id
_entity_poly.type
_entity_poly.pdbx_seq_one_letter_code
_entity_poly.pdbx_strand_id
1 'polypeptide(L)'
;MIDVLYSLVDVHERFDHLILNSFYIRNLNMVSVTFESYFDRIFSIDKRVLDRICKKVLPRIHEQVHELTVEQYSMKRILHAVNYPQLNSLSLINCRADRLFQYLTVIRYKLIIVFIIYIQDDSVVRDLLAQQITNLTIDIENTPPIKEYTVLSDIFALILSLCKRLTDLNFCQFYHYRSLPICICYDATLTRYVSSTLAKLQISVLGFDNCRYLLDGRFDCLSTLIIHVHKILTPSSIIDNT
;
A
#
# COMPACT_ATOMS: atom_id res chain seq x y z
N MET A 1 -17.11 -2.85 -3.20
CA MET A 1 -18.52 -2.71 -3.68
C MET A 1 -18.66 -3.05 -5.16
N ILE A 2 -17.73 -2.63 -6.03
CA ILE A 2 -17.72 -3.00 -7.46
C ILE A 2 -17.58 -4.51 -7.66
N ASP A 3 -16.72 -5.19 -6.90
CA ASP A 3 -16.50 -6.63 -7.07
C ASP A 3 -17.68 -7.51 -6.65
N VAL A 4 -18.50 -7.06 -5.69
CA VAL A 4 -19.76 -7.74 -5.33
C VAL A 4 -20.72 -7.73 -6.51
N LEU A 5 -20.80 -6.61 -7.22
CA LEU A 5 -21.71 -6.43 -8.34
C LEU A 5 -21.27 -7.23 -9.58
N TYR A 6 -19.95 -7.36 -9.81
CA TYR A 6 -19.42 -8.14 -10.94
C TYR A 6 -19.23 -9.64 -10.64
N SER A 7 -19.10 -10.05 -9.37
CA SER A 7 -19.02 -11.48 -8.98
C SER A 7 -20.39 -12.16 -8.89
N LEU A 8 -21.46 -11.41 -8.59
CA LEU A 8 -22.82 -11.94 -8.48
C LEU A 8 -23.56 -12.00 -9.83
N VAL A 9 -23.12 -11.25 -10.83
CA VAL A 9 -23.82 -11.12 -12.10
C VAL A 9 -22.79 -11.18 -13.21
N ASP A 10 -22.84 -12.24 -14.01
CA ASP A 10 -21.97 -12.44 -15.17
C ASP A 10 -21.81 -11.13 -15.97
N VAL A 11 -20.64 -10.52 -15.86
CA VAL A 11 -20.00 -9.46 -16.68
C VAL A 11 -20.99 -8.64 -17.55
N HIS A 12 -22.02 -8.04 -16.95
CA HIS A 12 -23.06 -7.31 -17.70
C HIS A 12 -22.72 -5.81 -17.81
N GLU A 13 -22.77 -5.26 -19.03
CA GLU A 13 -22.63 -3.81 -19.36
C GLU A 13 -23.51 -2.87 -18.55
N ARG A 14 -24.60 -3.37 -17.97
CA ARG A 14 -25.49 -2.58 -17.11
C ARG A 14 -24.80 -2.02 -15.87
N PHE A 15 -23.74 -2.68 -15.37
CA PHE A 15 -22.99 -2.19 -14.21
C PHE A 15 -21.93 -1.15 -14.55
N ASP A 16 -21.56 -1.01 -15.83
CA ASP A 16 -20.62 0.04 -16.24
C ASP A 16 -21.22 1.41 -15.90
N HIS A 17 -22.54 1.59 -16.03
CA HIS A 17 -23.23 2.83 -15.65
C HIS A 17 -23.15 3.18 -14.17
N LEU A 18 -23.02 2.19 -13.28
CA LEU A 18 -22.87 2.42 -11.84
C LEU A 18 -21.44 2.86 -11.51
N ILE A 19 -20.44 2.29 -12.18
CA ILE A 19 -19.04 2.74 -12.07
C ILE A 19 -18.89 4.15 -12.66
N LEU A 20 -19.67 4.49 -13.70
CA LEU A 20 -19.66 5.80 -14.34
C LEU A 20 -20.33 6.92 -13.50
N ASN A 21 -20.82 6.64 -12.30
CA ASN A 21 -21.34 7.68 -11.43
C ASN A 21 -20.18 8.52 -10.86
N SER A 22 -20.23 9.84 -11.10
CA SER A 22 -19.22 10.81 -10.68
C SER A 22 -18.77 10.71 -9.22
N PHE A 23 -19.65 10.27 -8.30
CA PHE A 23 -19.29 10.07 -6.90
C PHE A 23 -18.28 8.93 -6.70
N TYR A 24 -18.44 7.82 -7.42
CA TYR A 24 -17.55 6.66 -7.34
C TYR A 24 -16.31 6.81 -8.22
N ILE A 25 -16.37 7.63 -9.28
CA ILE A 25 -15.23 7.82 -10.18
C ILE A 25 -14.07 8.52 -9.47
N ARG A 26 -14.35 9.51 -8.62
CA ARG A 26 -13.28 10.25 -7.92
C ARG A 26 -12.41 9.34 -7.06
N ASN A 27 -13.05 8.39 -6.38
CA ASN A 27 -12.41 7.46 -5.45
C ASN A 27 -12.60 6.03 -5.94
N LEU A 28 -11.71 5.61 -6.83
CA LEU A 28 -11.80 4.30 -7.46
C LEU A 28 -11.17 3.24 -6.55
N ASN A 29 -11.98 2.29 -6.09
CA ASN A 29 -11.54 1.17 -5.27
C ASN A 29 -11.62 -0.15 -6.05
N MET A 30 -10.44 -0.70 -6.35
CA MET A 30 -10.20 -1.91 -7.15
C MET A 30 -9.67 -3.05 -6.28
N VAL A 31 -10.24 -3.19 -5.09
CA VAL A 31 -9.89 -4.19 -4.09
C VAL A 31 -10.90 -5.31 -4.08
N SER A 32 -10.38 -6.53 -4.17
CA SER A 32 -11.11 -7.77 -3.93
C SER A 32 -11.95 -7.70 -2.67
N VAL A 33 -13.25 -7.93 -2.81
CA VAL A 33 -14.15 -8.00 -1.66
C VAL A 33 -14.00 -9.36 -0.99
N THR A 34 -13.48 -9.35 0.24
CA THR A 34 -13.59 -10.47 1.15
C THR A 34 -14.99 -10.49 1.75
N PHE A 35 -15.73 -11.55 1.49
CA PHE A 35 -16.94 -11.82 2.26
C PHE A 35 -16.53 -12.63 3.49
N GLU A 36 -16.86 -12.13 4.68
CA GLU A 36 -16.88 -12.92 5.92
C GLU A 36 -18.04 -13.93 5.84
N SER A 37 -17.92 -14.90 4.94
CA SER A 37 -18.77 -16.09 4.93
C SER A 37 -18.03 -17.21 5.65
N TYR A 38 -18.75 -18.21 6.16
CA TYR A 38 -18.22 -19.41 6.83
C TYR A 38 -17.09 -20.15 6.08
N PHE A 39 -16.87 -19.82 4.81
CA PHE A 39 -15.66 -20.15 4.08
C PHE A 39 -14.90 -18.84 3.82
N ASP A 40 -13.77 -18.61 4.51
CA ASP A 40 -12.83 -17.49 4.31
C ASP A 40 -12.22 -17.53 2.89
N ARG A 41 -13.04 -17.38 1.86
CA ARG A 41 -12.60 -17.30 0.46
C ARG A 41 -12.49 -15.83 0.11
N ILE A 42 -11.23 -15.39 0.00
CA ILE A 42 -10.89 -14.12 -0.63
C ILE A 42 -11.22 -14.26 -2.12
N PHE A 43 -12.31 -13.63 -2.58
CA PHE A 43 -12.63 -13.58 -4.00
C PHE A 43 -11.77 -12.51 -4.66
N SER A 44 -10.64 -12.93 -5.24
CA SER A 44 -9.84 -12.03 -6.07
C SER A 44 -10.65 -11.55 -7.28
N ILE A 45 -10.48 -10.30 -7.72
CA ILE A 45 -11.07 -9.82 -8.98
C ILE A 45 -10.68 -10.79 -10.11
N ASP A 46 -11.68 -11.39 -10.76
CA ASP A 46 -11.43 -12.31 -11.86
C ASP A 46 -10.60 -11.62 -12.96
N LYS A 47 -9.63 -12.33 -13.52
CA LYS A 47 -8.68 -11.76 -14.49
C LYS A 47 -9.39 -11.17 -15.70
N ARG A 48 -10.49 -11.78 -16.16
CA ARG A 48 -11.30 -11.30 -17.30
C ARG A 48 -12.05 -10.03 -16.95
N VAL A 49 -12.56 -9.93 -15.72
CA VAL A 49 -13.19 -8.71 -15.20
C VAL A 49 -12.17 -7.58 -15.14
N LEU A 50 -10.99 -7.83 -14.55
CA LEU A 50 -9.91 -6.85 -14.49
C LEU A 50 -9.49 -6.40 -15.90
N ASP A 51 -9.33 -7.34 -16.84
CA ASP A 51 -9.00 -7.02 -18.24
C ASP A 51 -10.04 -6.14 -18.91
N ARG A 52 -11.32 -6.40 -18.65
CA ARG A 52 -12.40 -5.56 -19.17
C ARG A 52 -12.36 -4.17 -18.55
N ILE A 53 -12.18 -4.05 -17.25
CA ILE A 53 -12.12 -2.74 -16.56
C ILE A 53 -10.96 -1.91 -17.14
N CYS A 54 -9.78 -2.51 -17.25
CA CYS A 54 -8.60 -1.90 -17.87
C CYS A 54 -8.83 -1.46 -19.32
N LYS A 55 -9.52 -2.26 -20.14
CA LYS A 55 -9.66 -1.98 -21.57
C LYS A 55 -10.86 -1.11 -21.94
N LYS A 56 -11.95 -1.16 -21.18
CA LYS A 56 -13.24 -0.52 -21.55
C LYS A 56 -13.67 0.58 -20.59
N VAL A 57 -13.42 0.41 -19.30
CA VAL A 57 -13.97 1.31 -18.26
C VAL A 57 -12.98 2.42 -17.93
N LEU A 58 -11.74 2.05 -17.57
CA LEU A 58 -10.69 3.01 -17.19
C LEU A 58 -10.44 4.08 -18.27
N PRO A 59 -10.37 3.76 -19.58
CA PRO A 59 -10.26 4.76 -20.65
C PRO A 59 -11.33 5.85 -20.65
N ARG A 60 -12.49 5.59 -20.05
CA ARG A 60 -13.64 6.52 -20.04
C ARG A 60 -13.70 7.38 -18.80
N ILE A 61 -13.00 7.00 -17.72
CA ILE A 61 -13.11 7.64 -16.41
C ILE A 61 -11.80 8.20 -15.87
N HIS A 62 -10.65 7.87 -16.48
CA HIS A 62 -9.33 8.16 -15.92
C HIS A 62 -9.07 9.63 -15.59
N GLU A 63 -9.68 10.57 -16.33
CA GLU A 63 -9.50 12.01 -16.10
C GLU A 63 -10.15 12.50 -14.81
N GLN A 64 -11.10 11.72 -14.28
CA GLN A 64 -11.87 12.08 -13.10
C GLN A 64 -11.39 11.34 -11.84
N VAL A 65 -10.48 10.36 -11.97
CA VAL A 65 -9.96 9.59 -10.84
C VAL A 65 -8.92 10.43 -10.09
N HIS A 66 -9.19 10.71 -8.82
CA HIS A 66 -8.29 11.46 -7.92
C HIS A 66 -7.62 10.54 -6.90
N GLU A 67 -8.36 9.54 -6.45
CA GLU A 67 -7.90 8.53 -5.50
C GLU A 67 -8.07 7.14 -6.08
N LEU A 68 -7.01 6.33 -5.99
CA LEU A 68 -7.01 4.96 -6.48
C LEU A 68 -6.58 4.01 -5.37
N THR A 69 -7.44 3.06 -5.01
CA THR A 69 -7.11 1.95 -4.12
C THR A 69 -6.97 0.67 -4.94
N VAL A 70 -5.81 0.02 -4.88
CA VAL A 70 -5.51 -1.19 -5.67
C VAL A 70 -4.79 -2.23 -4.84
N GLU A 71 -5.01 -3.50 -5.21
CA GLU A 71 -4.22 -4.61 -4.68
C GLU A 71 -2.92 -4.79 -5.46
N GLN A 72 -1.86 -5.21 -4.76
CA GLN A 72 -0.52 -5.40 -5.32
C GLN A 72 -0.49 -6.15 -6.65
N TYR A 73 -1.25 -7.23 -6.79
CA TYR A 73 -1.22 -8.08 -7.98
C TYR A 73 -1.92 -7.46 -9.20
N SER A 74 -2.81 -6.49 -8.99
CA SER A 74 -3.57 -5.82 -10.06
C SER A 74 -2.97 -4.46 -10.43
N MET A 75 -2.21 -3.85 -9.51
CA MET A 75 -1.66 -2.50 -9.63
C MET A 75 -1.03 -2.23 -11.00
N LYS A 76 -0.09 -3.08 -11.44
CA LYS A 76 0.60 -2.89 -12.73
C LYS A 76 -0.41 -2.72 -13.87
N ARG A 77 -1.37 -3.63 -13.98
CA ARG A 77 -2.34 -3.63 -15.09
C ARG A 77 -3.21 -2.38 -15.04
N ILE A 78 -3.59 -1.94 -13.84
CA ILE A 78 -4.45 -0.77 -13.62
C ILE A 78 -3.70 0.52 -13.93
N LEU A 79 -2.46 0.69 -13.42
CA LEU A 79 -1.64 1.87 -13.65
C LEU A 79 -1.17 1.99 -15.11
N HIS A 80 -1.00 0.87 -15.82
CA HIS A 80 -0.64 0.87 -17.25
C HIS A 80 -1.83 0.97 -18.20
N ALA A 81 -3.05 0.79 -17.71
CA ALA A 81 -4.22 0.78 -18.58
C ALA A 81 -4.42 2.14 -19.27
N VAL A 82 -4.14 3.23 -18.55
CA VAL A 82 -4.46 4.61 -18.94
C VAL A 82 -3.54 5.60 -18.20
N ASN A 83 -3.44 6.82 -18.69
CA ASN A 83 -2.84 7.92 -17.95
C ASN A 83 -3.89 8.54 -17.00
N TYR A 84 -3.53 8.73 -15.73
CA TYR A 84 -4.43 9.31 -14.72
C TYR A 84 -4.00 10.74 -14.38
N PRO A 85 -4.40 11.77 -15.15
CA PRO A 85 -3.85 13.11 -15.02
C PRO A 85 -4.20 13.81 -13.69
N GLN A 86 -5.23 13.35 -12.98
CA GLN A 86 -5.70 13.95 -11.72
C GLN A 86 -5.40 13.08 -10.49
N LEU A 87 -4.70 11.95 -10.66
CA LEU A 87 -4.44 11.03 -9.55
C LEU A 87 -3.42 11.62 -8.59
N ASN A 88 -3.87 11.91 -7.36
CA ASN A 88 -3.02 12.48 -6.31
C ASN A 88 -2.92 11.58 -5.06
N SER A 89 -3.82 10.59 -4.94
CA SER A 89 -3.86 9.65 -3.82
C SER A 89 -3.81 8.21 -4.32
N LEU A 90 -2.83 7.45 -3.83
CA LEU A 90 -2.69 6.03 -4.13
C LEU A 90 -2.71 5.22 -2.83
N SER A 91 -3.61 4.26 -2.76
CA SER A 91 -3.70 3.31 -1.64
C SER A 91 -3.40 1.91 -2.14
N LEU A 92 -2.33 1.32 -1.61
CA LEU A 92 -1.87 -0.01 -1.95
C LEU A 92 -2.21 -0.92 -0.79
N ILE A 93 -3.05 -1.91 -1.06
CA ILE A 93 -3.56 -2.79 -0.02
C ILE A 93 -3.27 -4.25 -0.33
N ASN A 94 -3.38 -5.09 0.71
CA ASN A 94 -3.03 -6.51 0.64
C ASN A 94 -1.63 -6.73 0.04
N CYS A 95 -0.66 -5.88 0.41
CA CYS A 95 0.72 -6.04 0.01
C CYS A 95 1.31 -7.26 0.72
N ARG A 96 1.18 -8.44 0.10
CA ARG A 96 1.66 -9.70 0.66
C ARG A 96 3.13 -9.91 0.32
N ALA A 97 3.93 -10.10 1.36
CA ALA A 97 5.36 -10.40 1.25
C ALA A 97 5.65 -11.90 1.02
N ASP A 98 4.68 -12.81 1.08
CA ASP A 98 4.94 -14.26 1.15
C ASP A 98 4.95 -14.99 -0.22
N ARG A 99 4.33 -14.43 -1.28
CA ARG A 99 4.11 -15.17 -2.56
C ARG A 99 5.21 -15.09 -3.63
N LEU A 100 6.31 -14.37 -3.45
CA LEU A 100 7.45 -14.39 -4.40
C LEU A 100 8.70 -15.10 -3.83
N PHE A 101 8.64 -15.65 -2.61
CA PHE A 101 9.77 -16.36 -2.00
C PHE A 101 10.10 -17.70 -2.69
N GLN A 102 9.14 -18.32 -3.37
CA GLN A 102 9.35 -19.64 -4.01
C GLN A 102 10.15 -19.59 -5.32
N TYR A 103 10.38 -18.41 -5.90
CA TYR A 103 11.09 -18.26 -7.18
C TYR A 103 12.49 -17.62 -7.06
N LEU A 104 12.91 -17.18 -5.87
CA LEU A 104 14.15 -16.43 -5.65
C LEU A 104 15.07 -17.09 -4.62
N THR A 105 15.21 -18.42 -4.68
CA THR A 105 16.02 -19.23 -3.76
C THR A 105 17.54 -19.02 -3.87
N VAL A 106 18.03 -18.19 -4.80
CA VAL A 106 19.48 -17.94 -4.98
C VAL A 106 19.91 -16.50 -4.68
N ILE A 107 18.97 -15.54 -4.54
CA ILE A 107 19.30 -14.15 -4.15
C ILE A 107 18.37 -13.77 -2.99
N ARG A 108 18.96 -13.76 -1.79
CA ARG A 108 18.24 -13.51 -0.54
C ARG A 108 17.59 -12.13 -0.56
N TYR A 109 16.31 -12.12 -0.18
CA TYR A 109 15.46 -10.96 0.13
C TYR A 109 15.09 -10.05 -1.05
N LYS A 110 14.09 -10.43 -1.85
CA LYS A 110 13.42 -9.47 -2.74
C LYS A 110 11.93 -9.72 -2.85
N LEU A 111 11.12 -8.87 -2.21
CA LEU A 111 9.66 -8.96 -2.30
C LEU A 111 8.97 -7.61 -2.27
N ILE A 112 9.28 -6.80 -1.25
CA ILE A 112 9.05 -5.36 -1.38
C ILE A 112 10.12 -4.76 -2.30
N ILE A 113 11.32 -5.34 -2.34
CA ILE A 113 12.30 -5.05 -3.40
C ILE A 113 11.77 -5.43 -4.79
N VAL A 114 10.85 -6.40 -4.96
CA VAL A 114 10.23 -6.62 -6.29
C VAL A 114 9.27 -5.49 -6.63
N PHE A 115 8.45 -5.04 -5.68
CA PHE A 115 7.61 -3.86 -5.87
C PHE A 115 8.44 -2.59 -6.17
N ILE A 116 9.57 -2.45 -5.49
CA ILE A 116 10.54 -1.35 -5.62
C ILE A 116 11.35 -1.42 -6.90
N ILE A 117 11.93 -2.57 -7.26
CA ILE A 117 12.61 -2.82 -8.53
C ILE A 117 11.60 -2.62 -9.66
N TYR A 118 10.38 -3.11 -9.49
CA TYR A 118 9.30 -2.92 -10.45
C TYR A 118 9.00 -1.43 -10.67
N ILE A 119 8.85 -0.65 -9.60
CA ILE A 119 8.65 0.81 -9.71
C ILE A 119 9.89 1.50 -10.28
N GLN A 120 11.09 1.07 -9.88
CA GLN A 120 12.35 1.70 -10.27
C GLN A 120 12.63 1.49 -11.77
N ASP A 121 12.30 0.31 -12.30
CA ASP A 121 12.49 -0.07 -13.70
C ASP A 121 11.34 0.41 -14.62
N ASP A 122 10.20 0.80 -14.05
CA ASP A 122 9.01 1.25 -14.79
C ASP A 122 8.91 2.78 -14.80
N SER A 123 9.37 3.39 -15.89
CA SER A 123 9.41 4.86 -16.00
C SER A 123 8.03 5.50 -15.84
N VAL A 124 6.96 4.86 -16.30
CA VAL A 124 5.60 5.41 -16.22
C VAL A 124 5.14 5.50 -14.77
N VAL A 125 5.30 4.40 -14.02
CA VAL A 125 4.91 4.37 -12.60
C VAL A 125 5.79 5.31 -11.79
N ARG A 126 7.10 5.36 -12.07
CA ARG A 126 8.04 6.27 -11.41
C ARG A 126 7.68 7.73 -11.64
N ASP A 127 7.36 8.12 -12.87
CA ASP A 127 7.01 9.51 -13.19
C ASP A 127 5.69 9.90 -12.51
N LEU A 128 4.70 9.00 -12.48
CA LEU A 128 3.45 9.19 -11.77
C LEU A 128 3.68 9.40 -10.25
N LEU A 129 4.46 8.53 -9.61
CA LEU A 129 4.79 8.66 -8.19
C LEU A 129 5.55 9.97 -7.90
N ALA A 130 6.51 10.33 -8.75
CA ALA A 130 7.34 11.51 -8.53
C ALA A 130 6.60 12.83 -8.75
N GLN A 131 5.70 12.88 -9.72
CA GLN A 131 5.11 14.14 -10.18
C GLN A 131 3.70 14.39 -9.64
N GLN A 132 2.95 13.36 -9.26
CA GLN A 132 1.51 13.49 -9.00
C GLN A 132 1.09 13.07 -7.61
N ILE A 133 1.71 12.02 -7.05
CA ILE A 133 1.28 11.47 -5.77
C ILE A 133 1.67 12.38 -4.60
N THR A 134 0.66 12.87 -3.90
CA THR A 134 0.78 13.67 -2.68
C THR A 134 0.35 12.88 -1.45
N ASN A 135 -0.49 11.85 -1.62
CA ASN A 135 -0.97 11.00 -0.54
C ASN A 135 -0.69 9.53 -0.89
N LEU A 136 0.01 8.82 -0.01
CA LEU A 136 0.32 7.40 -0.19
C LEU A 136 -0.09 6.62 1.05
N THR A 137 -0.98 5.64 0.87
CA THR A 137 -1.30 4.66 1.91
C THR A 137 -0.77 3.30 1.51
N ILE A 138 -0.03 2.66 2.41
CA ILE A 138 0.52 1.32 2.26
C ILE A 138 -0.04 0.46 3.39
N ASP A 139 -0.82 -0.54 3.01
CA ASP A 139 -1.35 -1.55 3.92
C ASP A 139 -0.66 -2.89 3.65
N ILE A 140 0.09 -3.37 4.65
CA ILE A 140 0.86 -4.61 4.59
C ILE A 140 0.13 -5.67 5.41
N GLU A 141 -0.55 -6.57 4.70
CA GLU A 141 -1.30 -7.66 5.31
C GLU A 141 -0.34 -8.68 5.96
N ASN A 142 -0.82 -9.30 7.05
CA ASN A 142 -0.21 -10.36 7.88
C ASN A 142 0.86 -11.19 7.20
N THR A 143 2.04 -10.63 7.16
CA THR A 143 3.23 -11.27 6.64
C THR A 143 3.99 -11.85 7.82
N PRO A 144 4.58 -13.05 7.67
CA PRO A 144 5.31 -13.67 8.77
C PRO A 144 6.38 -12.69 9.26
N PRO A 145 6.65 -12.65 10.58
CA PRO A 145 7.57 -11.69 11.17
C PRO A 145 8.93 -11.78 10.46
N ILE A 146 9.23 -10.74 9.68
CA ILE A 146 10.54 -10.60 9.02
C ILE A 146 11.51 -10.30 10.16
N LYS A 147 12.45 -11.23 10.38
CA LYS A 147 13.44 -11.12 11.46
C LYS A 147 14.49 -10.03 11.20
N GLU A 148 14.51 -9.41 10.02
CA GLU A 148 15.55 -8.49 9.57
C GLU A 148 15.01 -7.07 9.34
N TYR A 149 15.52 -6.14 10.15
CA TYR A 149 15.08 -4.74 10.24
C TYR A 149 15.55 -3.85 9.08
N THR A 150 16.63 -4.20 8.38
CA THR A 150 17.25 -3.36 7.35
C THR A 150 16.41 -3.21 6.08
N VAL A 151 15.56 -4.16 5.75
CA VAL A 151 14.78 -4.10 4.50
C VAL A 151 13.70 -3.01 4.57
N LEU A 152 13.11 -2.79 5.75
CA LEU A 152 12.03 -1.81 5.95
C LEU A 152 12.50 -0.36 5.89
N SER A 153 13.73 -0.08 6.33
CA SER A 153 14.33 1.26 6.21
C SER A 153 14.57 1.64 4.76
N ASP A 154 15.09 0.71 3.96
CA ASP A 154 15.34 0.92 2.52
C ASP A 154 14.05 1.22 1.75
N ILE A 155 12.95 0.57 2.12
CA ILE A 155 11.65 0.77 1.50
C ILE A 155 11.14 2.19 1.76
N PHE A 156 11.21 2.64 3.01
CA PHE A 156 10.77 3.97 3.38
C PHE A 156 11.65 5.04 2.71
N ALA A 157 12.97 4.88 2.74
CA ALA A 157 13.92 5.75 2.06
C ALA A 157 13.59 5.87 0.56
N LEU A 158 13.32 4.73 -0.08
CA LEU A 158 12.98 4.72 -1.48
C LEU A 158 11.64 5.41 -1.76
N ILE A 159 10.58 5.12 -0.99
CA ILE A 159 9.28 5.78 -1.14
C ILE A 159 9.45 7.30 -1.10
N LEU A 160 10.19 7.81 -0.13
CA LEU A 160 10.47 9.24 -0.02
C LEU A 160 11.30 9.76 -1.19
N SER A 161 12.28 9.00 -1.66
CA SER A 161 13.11 9.37 -2.81
C SER A 161 12.31 9.44 -4.12
N LEU A 162 11.30 8.58 -4.26
CA LEU A 162 10.49 8.46 -5.46
C LEU A 162 9.35 9.46 -5.46
N CYS A 163 8.65 9.62 -4.34
CA CYS A 163 7.46 10.46 -4.22
C CYS A 163 7.84 11.88 -3.77
N LYS A 164 8.43 12.65 -4.67
CA LYS A 164 8.99 14.00 -4.36
C LYS A 164 7.96 15.01 -3.84
N ARG A 165 6.68 14.80 -4.11
CA ARG A 165 5.56 15.68 -3.70
C ARG A 165 4.75 15.10 -2.54
N LEU A 166 5.22 14.02 -1.92
CA LEU A 166 4.48 13.31 -0.89
C LEU A 166 4.27 14.17 0.36
N THR A 167 3.02 14.52 0.63
CA THR A 167 2.59 15.30 1.80
C THR A 167 1.99 14.44 2.91
N ASP A 168 1.31 13.34 2.57
CA ASP A 168 0.71 12.41 3.53
C ASP A 168 1.20 10.98 3.25
N LEU A 169 1.80 10.34 4.24
CA LEU A 169 2.25 8.96 4.17
C LEU A 169 1.62 8.17 5.32
N ASN A 170 0.88 7.12 4.96
CA ASN A 170 0.18 6.27 5.92
C ASN A 170 0.59 4.81 5.77
N PHE A 171 1.14 4.24 6.85
CA PHE A 171 1.43 2.82 6.98
C PHE A 171 0.37 2.15 7.86
N CYS A 172 -0.58 1.49 7.20
CA CYS A 172 -1.67 0.76 7.85
C CYS A 172 -1.20 -0.62 8.34
N GLN A 173 -1.71 -1.04 9.51
CA GLN A 173 -1.80 -2.43 9.96
C GLN A 173 -0.50 -3.26 10.04
N PHE A 174 0.57 -2.72 10.63
CA PHE A 174 1.79 -3.49 10.97
C PHE A 174 1.64 -4.30 12.27
N TYR A 175 0.62 -5.16 12.38
CA TYR A 175 0.31 -5.85 13.64
C TYR A 175 1.38 -6.85 14.11
N HIS A 176 2.22 -7.35 13.20
CA HIS A 176 3.21 -8.39 13.49
C HIS A 176 4.67 -7.92 13.45
N TYR A 177 4.92 -6.67 13.07
CA TYR A 177 6.27 -6.15 12.92
C TYR A 177 6.66 -5.32 14.14
N ARG A 178 7.60 -5.84 14.93
CA ARG A 178 8.06 -5.20 16.17
C ARG A 178 8.74 -3.84 15.98
N SER A 179 8.88 -3.33 14.76
CA SER A 179 10.05 -2.49 14.45
C SER A 179 9.97 -1.54 13.26
N LEU A 180 8.87 -1.43 12.52
CA LEU A 180 8.81 -0.50 11.36
C LEU A 180 9.37 0.90 11.69
N PRO A 181 9.03 1.52 12.84
CA PRO A 181 9.55 2.85 13.20
C PRO A 181 11.04 2.82 13.55
N ILE A 182 11.52 1.72 14.14
CA ILE A 182 12.92 1.52 14.52
C ILE A 182 13.78 1.54 13.24
N CYS A 183 13.35 0.85 12.20
CA CYS A 183 14.09 0.75 10.93
C CYS A 183 14.27 2.11 10.27
N ILE A 184 13.20 2.91 10.17
CA ILE A 184 13.19 4.26 9.57
C ILE A 184 14.16 5.22 10.29
N CYS A 185 14.56 4.87 11.52
CA CYS A 185 15.19 5.79 12.43
C CYS A 185 16.66 5.50 12.72
N TYR A 186 17.06 4.23 12.70
CA TYR A 186 18.43 3.85 13.01
C TYR A 186 19.38 4.00 11.82
N ASP A 187 18.86 4.12 10.60
CA ASP A 187 19.71 4.29 9.43
C ASP A 187 20.14 5.76 9.27
N ALA A 188 21.42 6.03 9.49
CA ALA A 188 22.02 7.33 9.26
C ALA A 188 21.87 7.80 7.80
N THR A 189 21.70 6.88 6.84
CA THR A 189 21.51 7.20 5.42
C THR A 189 20.16 7.84 5.13
N LEU A 190 19.14 7.64 5.98
CA LEU A 190 17.83 8.29 5.86
C LEU A 190 17.88 9.81 6.03
N THR A 191 18.95 10.36 6.65
CA THR A 191 19.20 11.82 6.64
C THR A 191 19.32 12.40 5.23
N ARG A 192 19.65 11.58 4.22
CA ARG A 192 19.73 12.00 2.82
C ARG A 192 18.39 11.96 2.08
N TYR A 193 17.37 11.31 2.65
CA TYR A 193 16.10 11.03 1.99
C TYR A 193 14.91 11.73 2.66
N VAL A 194 15.19 12.76 3.45
CA VAL A 194 14.15 13.60 4.05
C VAL A 194 13.34 14.24 2.93
N SER A 195 12.10 13.77 2.75
CA SER A 195 11.15 14.47 1.89
C SER A 195 10.89 15.84 2.51
N SER A 196 11.30 16.89 1.81
CA SER A 196 11.02 18.28 2.19
C SER A 196 9.55 18.66 2.06
N THR A 197 8.66 17.72 1.71
CA THR A 197 7.22 17.97 1.53
C THR A 197 6.34 17.17 2.48
N LEU A 198 6.89 16.18 3.19
CA LEU A 198 6.11 15.30 4.05
C LEU A 198 5.58 16.06 5.25
N ALA A 199 4.27 16.33 5.25
CA ALA A 199 3.58 17.10 6.27
C ALA A 199 2.87 16.21 7.30
N LYS A 200 2.46 15.02 6.90
CA LYS A 200 1.73 14.06 7.73
C LYS A 200 2.33 12.66 7.58
N LEU A 201 2.59 12.01 8.71
CA LEU A 201 3.04 10.62 8.79
C LEU A 201 2.13 9.86 9.75
N GLN A 202 1.58 8.74 9.28
CA GLN A 202 0.81 7.82 10.09
C GLN A 202 1.48 6.45 10.10
N ILE A 203 1.69 5.90 11.30
CA ILE A 203 2.36 4.62 11.51
C ILE A 203 1.70 3.81 12.61
N SER A 204 1.92 2.50 12.57
CA SER A 204 1.48 1.55 13.59
C SER A 204 2.70 0.91 14.27
N VAL A 205 2.71 0.89 15.62
CA VAL A 205 3.89 0.55 16.43
C VAL A 205 3.50 -0.32 17.62
N LEU A 206 4.43 -1.14 18.14
CA LEU A 206 4.16 -1.99 19.32
C LEU A 206 4.40 -1.28 20.66
N GLY A 207 5.10 -0.14 20.65
CA GLY A 207 5.45 0.63 21.83
C GLY A 207 5.98 2.01 21.46
N PHE A 208 5.82 2.97 22.37
CA PHE A 208 6.17 4.36 22.13
C PHE A 208 7.68 4.58 21.99
N ASP A 209 8.51 3.77 22.65
CA ASP A 209 9.97 3.86 22.57
C ASP A 209 10.51 3.72 21.14
N ASN A 210 9.79 2.97 20.29
CA ASN A 210 10.14 2.79 18.89
C ASN A 210 10.01 4.10 18.07
N CYS A 211 9.21 5.06 18.54
CA CYS A 211 8.96 6.32 17.86
C CYS A 211 9.91 7.44 18.25
N ARG A 212 10.74 7.25 19.28
CA ARG A 212 11.57 8.32 19.85
C ARG A 212 12.45 9.01 18.81
N TYR A 213 12.91 8.24 17.83
CA TYR A 213 13.79 8.72 16.77
C TYR A 213 13.06 9.39 15.60
N LEU A 214 11.74 9.25 15.45
CA LEU A 214 10.96 10.00 14.47
C LEU A 214 10.79 11.47 14.86
N LEU A 215 11.07 11.77 16.14
CA LEU A 215 10.95 13.09 16.75
C LEU A 215 12.28 13.84 16.83
N ASP A 216 13.34 13.35 16.18
CA ASP A 216 14.67 13.95 16.26
C ASP A 216 14.90 15.12 15.29
N GLY A 217 13.82 15.62 14.68
CA GLY A 217 13.85 16.78 13.79
C GLY A 217 14.24 16.46 12.34
N ARG A 218 14.38 15.19 11.98
CA ARG A 218 14.71 14.79 10.59
C ARG A 218 13.64 15.11 9.55
N PHE A 219 12.42 15.50 9.92
CA PHE A 219 11.39 15.86 8.94
C PHE A 219 10.98 17.33 9.12
N ASP A 220 11.62 18.22 8.36
CA ASP A 220 11.47 19.68 8.50
C ASP A 220 10.02 20.17 8.32
N CYS A 221 9.23 19.48 7.48
CA CYS A 221 7.85 19.86 7.18
C CYS A 221 6.81 19.04 7.94
N LEU A 222 7.21 18.07 8.76
CA LEU A 222 6.28 17.18 9.44
C LEU A 222 5.51 17.94 10.53
N SER A 223 4.24 18.22 10.24
CA SER A 223 3.33 18.93 11.14
C SER A 223 2.41 17.99 11.91
N THR A 224 2.15 16.80 11.37
CA THR A 224 1.20 15.84 11.92
C THR A 224 1.82 14.44 11.99
N LEU A 225 1.96 13.89 13.19
CA LEU A 225 2.40 12.51 13.42
C LEU A 225 1.30 11.73 14.13
N ILE A 226 0.77 10.70 13.48
CA ILE A 226 -0.25 9.81 14.03
C ILE A 226 0.39 8.46 14.32
N ILE A 227 0.38 8.06 15.59
CA ILE A 227 0.97 6.79 16.05
C ILE A 227 -0.15 5.91 16.62
N HIS A 228 -0.38 4.78 15.97
CA HIS A 228 -1.25 3.73 16.49
C HIS A 228 -0.40 2.76 17.31
N VAL A 229 -0.60 2.72 18.63
CA VAL A 229 0.14 1.81 19.52
C VAL A 229 -0.65 0.53 19.74
N HIS A 230 -0.13 -0.60 19.26
CA HIS A 230 -0.73 -1.92 19.46
C HIS A 230 -0.10 -2.60 20.67
N LYS A 231 -0.91 -2.88 21.68
CA LYS A 231 -0.47 -3.64 22.86
C LYS A 231 -0.24 -5.09 22.46
N ILE A 232 1.01 -5.57 22.58
CA ILE A 232 1.27 -7.01 22.53
C ILE A 232 0.58 -7.61 23.76
N LEU A 233 -0.50 -8.36 23.56
CA LEU A 233 -0.98 -9.27 24.57
C LEU A 233 0.09 -10.37 24.67
N THR A 234 0.99 -10.26 25.63
CA THR A 234 1.85 -11.39 25.97
C THR A 234 0.92 -12.54 26.36
N PRO A 235 1.04 -13.73 25.74
CA PRO A 235 0.31 -14.91 26.17
C PRO A 235 0.93 -15.38 27.49
N SER A 236 0.65 -14.65 28.56
CA SER A 236 1.07 -14.91 29.93
C SER A 236 -0.17 -14.81 30.82
N SER A 237 -1.18 -15.62 30.49
CA SER A 237 -2.29 -15.95 31.38
C SER A 237 -3.05 -17.21 30.94
N ILE A 238 -2.43 -18.12 30.18
CA ILE A 238 -2.80 -19.53 30.28
C ILE A 238 -2.06 -19.99 31.53
N ILE A 239 -2.67 -19.69 32.68
CA ILE A 239 -2.28 -20.23 33.96
C ILE A 239 -2.51 -21.73 33.84
N ASP A 240 -1.43 -22.50 34.00
CA ASP A 240 -1.47 -23.94 34.17
C ASP A 240 -2.46 -24.28 35.30
N ASN A 241 -3.65 -24.73 34.93
CA ASN A 241 -4.55 -25.46 35.81
C ASN A 241 -4.33 -26.96 35.54
N THR A 242 -3.21 -27.49 36.02
CA THR A 242 -3.00 -28.92 36.24
C THR A 242 -2.22 -29.14 37.51
#